data_AF-A0A268UBV3-F1
#
_entry.id   AF-A0A268UBV3-F1
#
_cell.length_a   1.000
_cell.length_b   1.000
_cell.length_c   1.000
_cell.angle_alpha   90.00
_cell.angle_beta   90.00
_cell.angle_gamma   90.00
#
_symmetry.space_group_name_H-M   'P 1'
#
loop_
_entity.id
_entity.type
_entity.pdbx_description
1 polymer ?
#
loop_
_entity_poly.entity_id
_entity_poly.type
_entity_poly.pdbx_seq_one_letter_code
_entity_poly.pdbx_strand_id
1 'polypeptide(L)'
;MKPKISIGSLGGTISMTSEKKNQGVVPKLCAKDLIDLLPGIKDIASIDAQSLFSLPSGHLKFEMLLEALRWAKIQVDSGANGVILTQGTDTLEESAFFCDLFWDRPEPLILMGAMRTPEAIGADGVRNLYSSILCALSPNSKNRGVMVVMNDMIHAPRWVRKSHSFALETFCSDGKDYGFIAEDRVGYFCLPLKRMTLPIPSSVSKKVFLWEQTLDGDVGVLDWVKSSMDALVISGFGAGHISLQTRERLNEMIECMPVVIATRTTEGSTAYKTYGYMGSEIDCIKQGALMSGCLSAKKARILLWAIVNNGLDMQCFQDYLDTMIF
;
A
#
# COMPACT_ATOMS: atom_id res chain seq x y z
N MET A 1 3.61 31.35 -11.76
CA MET A 1 4.47 30.62 -10.80
C MET A 1 4.51 29.17 -11.25
N LYS A 2 5.69 28.51 -11.28
CA LYS A 2 5.78 27.10 -11.68
C LYS A 2 5.10 26.22 -10.62
N PRO A 3 4.43 25.11 -11.00
CA PRO A 3 3.83 24.22 -10.02
C PRO A 3 4.90 23.64 -9.10
N LYS A 4 4.61 23.53 -7.80
CA LYS A 4 5.53 23.00 -6.79
C LYS A 4 5.27 21.51 -6.60
N ILE A 5 6.31 20.69 -6.65
CA ILE A 5 6.28 19.27 -6.26
C ILE A 5 7.22 19.07 -5.09
N SER A 6 6.73 18.43 -4.03
CA SER A 6 7.55 18.07 -2.88
C SER A 6 7.86 16.57 -2.90
N ILE A 7 9.13 16.19 -2.68
CA ILE A 7 9.62 14.82 -2.77
C ILE A 7 10.21 14.40 -1.43
N GLY A 8 9.61 13.41 -0.77
CA GLY A 8 10.10 12.83 0.48
C GLY A 8 10.77 11.48 0.21
N SER A 9 11.99 11.28 0.70
CA SER A 9 12.61 9.94 0.71
C SER A 9 12.36 9.24 2.04
N LEU A 10 11.84 8.02 1.99
CA LEU A 10 11.75 7.10 3.13
C LEU A 10 12.94 6.12 3.17
N GLY A 11 13.85 6.24 2.21
CA GLY A 11 14.92 5.30 1.91
C GLY A 11 14.72 4.60 0.57
N GLY A 12 15.35 3.44 0.42
CA GLY A 12 15.34 2.70 -0.84
C GLY A 12 16.34 3.20 -1.88
N THR A 13 16.45 2.39 -2.92
CA THR A 13 17.57 2.31 -3.86
C THR A 13 17.87 3.59 -4.64
N ILE A 14 16.88 4.46 -4.86
CA ILE A 14 17.07 5.73 -5.58
C ILE A 14 17.87 6.72 -4.75
N SER A 15 17.75 6.66 -3.42
CA SER A 15 18.38 7.58 -2.47
C SER A 15 19.81 7.20 -2.04
N MET A 16 20.37 6.17 -2.68
CA MET A 16 21.52 5.40 -2.23
C MET A 16 22.64 5.51 -3.27
N THR A 17 23.73 6.20 -2.96
CA THR A 17 24.92 6.26 -3.81
C THR A 17 26.11 5.58 -3.12
N SER A 18 26.85 4.75 -3.86
CA SER A 18 28.04 4.09 -3.33
C SER A 18 29.29 4.97 -3.47
N GLU A 19 29.79 5.55 -2.37
CA GLU A 19 31.02 6.36 -2.43
C GLU A 19 32.32 5.52 -2.47
N LYS A 20 32.30 4.20 -2.24
CA LYS A 20 33.48 3.29 -2.37
C LYS A 20 33.11 1.80 -2.36
N LYS A 21 33.81 0.98 -3.17
CA LYS A 21 33.83 -0.48 -3.04
C LYS A 21 34.27 -0.83 -1.60
N ASN A 22 33.42 -1.50 -0.81
CA ASN A 22 33.65 -2.06 0.54
C ASN A 22 33.17 -1.30 1.80
N GLN A 23 32.30 -0.28 1.74
CA GLN A 23 31.77 0.36 2.98
C GLN A 23 30.25 0.36 3.18
N GLY A 24 29.48 -0.33 2.32
CA GLY A 24 28.02 -0.25 2.41
C GLY A 24 27.50 1.13 1.99
N VAL A 25 26.21 1.20 1.67
CA VAL A 25 25.64 2.38 1.02
C VAL A 25 25.17 3.41 2.06
N VAL A 26 25.59 4.67 1.92
CA VAL A 26 25.23 5.75 2.84
C VAL A 26 24.21 6.67 2.16
N PRO A 27 23.11 7.07 2.83
CA PRO A 27 22.06 7.88 2.22
C PRO A 27 22.44 9.35 2.19
N LYS A 28 22.33 10.01 1.02
CA LYS A 28 22.83 11.38 0.87
C LYS A 28 22.07 12.29 -0.10
N LEU A 29 20.95 11.86 -0.68
CA LEU A 29 20.34 12.66 -1.75
C LEU A 29 19.70 13.95 -1.21
N CYS A 30 20.30 15.08 -1.57
CA CYS A 30 19.70 16.41 -1.41
C CYS A 30 18.80 16.73 -2.62
N ALA A 31 17.87 17.67 -2.48
CA ALA A 31 16.95 18.06 -3.56
C ALA A 31 17.66 18.41 -4.87
N LYS A 32 18.85 18.99 -4.79
CA LYS A 32 19.65 19.35 -5.96
C LYS A 32 20.08 18.13 -6.77
N ASP A 33 20.49 17.05 -6.10
CA ASP A 33 20.96 15.83 -6.76
C ASP A 33 19.82 15.16 -7.56
N LEU A 34 18.60 15.13 -7.02
CA LEU A 34 17.42 14.61 -7.73
C LEU A 34 17.06 15.45 -8.95
N ILE A 35 17.16 16.77 -8.83
CA ILE A 35 16.86 17.72 -9.89
C ILE A 35 17.89 17.62 -11.02
N ASP A 36 19.18 17.48 -10.69
CA ASP A 36 20.25 17.45 -11.69
C ASP A 36 20.28 16.11 -12.46
N LEU A 37 19.64 15.05 -11.94
CA LEU A 37 19.42 13.78 -12.64
C LEU A 37 18.30 13.83 -13.70
N LEU A 38 17.45 14.87 -13.69
CA LEU A 38 16.26 14.96 -14.54
C LEU A 38 16.35 16.13 -15.54
N PRO A 39 16.75 15.87 -16.81
CA PRO A 39 16.80 16.91 -17.84
C PRO A 39 15.43 17.57 -18.04
N GLY A 40 15.41 18.91 -18.14
CA GLY A 40 14.18 19.68 -18.41
C GLY A 40 13.19 19.79 -17.24
N ILE A 41 13.44 19.14 -16.09
CA ILE A 41 12.49 19.17 -14.96
C ILE A 41 12.26 20.58 -14.41
N LYS A 42 13.33 21.39 -14.43
CA LYS A 42 13.30 22.80 -13.98
C LYS A 42 12.34 23.63 -14.83
N ASP A 43 12.04 23.23 -16.06
CA ASP A 43 11.14 23.97 -16.96
C ASP A 43 9.68 23.72 -16.64
N ILE A 44 9.34 22.52 -16.14
CA ILE A 44 7.95 22.10 -15.89
C ILE A 44 7.52 22.22 -14.43
N ALA A 45 8.44 22.16 -13.45
CA ALA A 45 8.10 22.26 -12.03
C ALA A 45 9.21 22.86 -11.15
N SER A 46 8.81 23.41 -10.01
CA SER A 46 9.70 23.69 -8.89
C SER A 46 9.72 22.47 -7.97
N ILE A 47 10.89 21.87 -7.79
CA ILE A 47 11.06 20.67 -6.97
C ILE A 47 11.65 21.06 -5.61
N ASP A 48 11.02 20.58 -4.55
CA ASP A 48 11.52 20.62 -3.18
C ASP A 48 11.72 19.17 -2.73
N ALA A 49 12.86 18.81 -2.12
CA ALA A 49 13.08 17.44 -1.69
C ALA A 49 13.73 17.34 -0.32
N GLN A 50 13.27 16.37 0.44
CA GLN A 50 13.70 16.12 1.80
C GLN A 50 13.88 14.63 2.05
N SER A 51 14.96 14.25 2.74
CA SER A 51 15.09 12.91 3.30
C SER A 51 14.35 12.86 4.64
N LEU A 52 13.28 12.07 4.71
CA LEU A 52 12.48 11.89 5.94
C LEU A 52 13.05 10.74 6.76
N PHE A 53 13.34 9.62 6.09
CA PHE A 53 13.99 8.46 6.68
C PHE A 53 15.02 7.92 5.70
N SER A 54 15.85 6.99 6.19
CA SER A 54 16.66 6.17 5.30
C SER A 54 16.73 4.73 5.78
N LEU A 55 15.68 3.99 5.46
CA LEU A 55 15.52 2.61 5.89
C LEU A 55 15.22 1.72 4.68
N PRO A 56 15.67 0.45 4.68
CA PRO A 56 15.11 -0.55 3.79
C PRO A 56 13.60 -0.69 4.05
N SER A 57 12.80 -0.91 3.01
CA SER A 57 11.33 -0.90 3.11
C SER A 57 10.75 -1.91 4.11
N GLY A 58 11.44 -3.04 4.33
CA GLY A 58 11.07 -4.03 5.35
C GLY A 58 11.25 -3.57 6.81
N HIS A 59 11.94 -2.44 7.06
CA HIS A 59 12.11 -1.86 8.39
C HIS A 59 11.13 -0.70 8.66
N LEU A 60 10.33 -0.30 7.67
CA LEU A 60 9.33 0.74 7.85
C LEU A 60 8.23 0.27 8.80
N LYS A 61 7.77 1.20 9.63
CA LYS A 61 6.68 0.99 10.59
C LYS A 61 5.54 1.95 10.31
N PHE A 62 4.33 1.62 10.78
CA PHE A 62 3.16 2.47 10.57
C PHE A 62 3.33 3.87 11.16
N GLU A 63 4.03 4.02 12.28
CA GLU A 63 4.34 5.32 12.88
C GLU A 63 5.17 6.21 11.96
N MET A 64 6.15 5.63 11.27
CA MET A 64 6.98 6.33 10.28
C MET A 64 6.16 6.72 9.05
N LEU A 65 5.25 5.85 8.60
CA LEU A 65 4.33 6.18 7.51
C LEU A 65 3.34 7.30 7.90
N LEU A 66 2.86 7.34 9.14
CA LEU A 66 2.05 8.45 9.64
C LEU A 66 2.83 9.77 9.70
N GLU A 67 4.12 9.72 10.07
CA GLU A 67 4.99 10.89 10.03
C GLU A 67 5.22 11.39 8.61
N ALA A 68 5.53 10.49 7.67
CA ALA A 68 5.66 10.82 6.25
C ALA A 68 4.37 11.39 5.67
N LEU A 69 3.23 10.83 6.05
CA LEU A 69 1.92 11.33 5.63
C LEU A 69 1.63 12.72 6.19
N ARG A 70 1.94 12.98 7.48
CA ARG A 70 1.80 14.32 8.08
C ARG A 70 2.68 15.33 7.35
N TRP A 71 3.93 14.98 7.06
CA TRP A 71 4.82 15.80 6.24
C TRP A 71 4.20 16.09 4.86
N ALA A 72 3.69 15.06 4.17
CA ALA A 72 3.06 15.22 2.85
C ALA A 72 1.85 16.17 2.89
N LYS A 73 0.99 16.06 3.92
CA LYS A 73 -0.14 16.97 4.11
C LYS A 73 0.32 18.41 4.31
N ILE A 74 1.35 18.64 5.14
CA ILE A 74 1.94 19.97 5.36
C ILE A 74 2.48 20.56 4.05
N GLN A 75 3.11 19.76 3.19
CA GLN A 75 3.61 20.24 1.89
C GLN A 75 2.47 20.73 0.98
N VAL A 76 1.37 19.97 0.91
CA VAL A 76 0.18 20.36 0.15
C VAL A 76 -0.46 21.61 0.73
N ASP A 77 -0.64 21.66 2.06
CA ASP A 77 -1.22 22.81 2.75
C ASP A 77 -0.35 24.08 2.60
N SER A 78 0.95 23.90 2.33
CA SER A 78 1.91 24.96 2.00
C SER A 78 2.01 25.27 0.49
N GLY A 79 1.12 24.73 -0.34
CA GLY A 79 0.99 25.05 -1.76
C GLY A 79 1.69 24.09 -2.72
N ALA A 80 2.13 22.89 -2.28
CA ALA A 80 2.57 21.85 -3.22
C ALA A 80 1.38 21.35 -4.06
N ASN A 81 1.57 21.23 -5.37
CA ASN A 81 0.57 20.72 -6.31
C ASN A 81 0.50 19.19 -6.35
N GLY A 82 1.48 18.52 -5.77
CA GLY A 82 1.55 17.08 -5.59
C GLY A 82 2.76 16.71 -4.75
N VAL A 83 2.70 15.54 -4.12
CA VAL A 83 3.77 15.02 -3.27
C VAL A 83 4.20 13.65 -3.78
N ILE A 84 5.50 13.38 -3.74
CA ILE A 84 6.07 12.08 -4.11
C ILE A 84 6.80 11.52 -2.91
N LEU A 85 6.52 10.27 -2.54
CA LEU A 85 7.29 9.51 -1.56
C LEU A 85 8.07 8.41 -2.27
N THR A 86 9.39 8.45 -2.12
CA THR A 86 10.28 7.43 -2.68
C THR A 86 10.61 6.39 -1.60
N GLN A 87 10.60 5.10 -1.97
CA GLN A 87 10.77 3.99 -1.05
C GLN A 87 11.38 2.75 -1.74
N GLY A 88 11.90 1.80 -0.95
CA GLY A 88 12.17 0.44 -1.40
C GLY A 88 10.88 -0.32 -1.75
N THR A 89 10.99 -1.28 -2.67
CA THR A 89 9.82 -1.90 -3.33
C THR A 89 9.14 -3.00 -2.53
N ASP A 90 9.78 -3.58 -1.51
CA ASP A 90 9.25 -4.79 -0.84
C ASP A 90 7.92 -4.57 -0.12
N THR A 91 7.71 -3.38 0.45
CA THR A 91 6.47 -3.01 1.17
C THR A 91 5.77 -1.81 0.54
N LEU A 92 6.08 -1.49 -0.72
CA LEU A 92 5.53 -0.32 -1.42
C LEU A 92 4.01 -0.42 -1.58
N GLU A 93 3.49 -1.62 -1.89
CA GLU A 93 2.04 -1.87 -2.02
C GLU A 93 1.29 -1.63 -0.70
N GLU A 94 1.90 -2.01 0.43
CA GLU A 94 1.35 -1.88 1.77
C GLU A 94 1.39 -0.42 2.22
N SER A 95 2.52 0.25 1.99
CA SER A 95 2.71 1.66 2.37
C SER A 95 1.80 2.58 1.55
N ALA A 96 1.61 2.28 0.26
CA ALA A 96 0.67 3.04 -0.58
C ALA A 96 -0.77 2.87 -0.11
N PHE A 97 -1.17 1.63 0.21
CA PHE A 97 -2.52 1.36 0.72
C PHE A 97 -2.74 2.03 2.07
N PHE A 98 -1.75 1.95 2.96
CA PHE A 98 -1.75 2.64 4.25
C PHE A 98 -1.95 4.15 4.08
N CYS A 99 -1.16 4.80 3.24
CA CYS A 99 -1.30 6.23 2.98
C CYS A 99 -2.68 6.57 2.36
N ASP A 100 -3.21 5.73 1.48
CA ASP A 100 -4.51 5.96 0.83
C ASP A 100 -5.67 6.04 1.84
N LEU A 101 -5.61 5.21 2.88
CA LEU A 101 -6.60 5.22 3.96
C LEU A 101 -6.67 6.56 4.70
N PHE A 102 -5.60 7.35 4.71
CA PHE A 102 -5.52 8.56 5.53
C PHE A 102 -5.30 9.84 4.70
N TRP A 103 -5.26 9.74 3.37
CA TRP A 103 -5.03 10.87 2.47
C TRP A 103 -6.33 11.52 1.99
N ASP A 104 -6.62 12.68 2.57
CA ASP A 104 -7.86 13.46 2.44
C ASP A 104 -7.67 14.75 1.62
N ARG A 105 -6.57 14.88 0.88
CA ARG A 105 -6.29 16.04 0.03
C ARG A 105 -6.67 15.76 -1.43
N PRO A 106 -7.11 16.78 -2.19
CA PRO A 106 -7.38 16.64 -3.61
C PRO A 106 -6.10 16.47 -4.44
N GLU A 107 -4.97 17.01 -3.98
CA GLU A 107 -3.65 16.84 -4.60
C GLU A 107 -3.21 15.38 -4.56
N PRO A 108 -2.54 14.88 -5.62
CA PRO A 108 -2.05 13.51 -5.66
C PRO A 108 -0.88 13.31 -4.70
N LEU A 109 -0.90 12.19 -3.98
CA LEU A 109 0.26 11.64 -3.28
C LEU A 109 0.74 10.40 -4.04
N ILE A 110 1.93 10.48 -4.62
CA ILE A 110 2.51 9.40 -5.43
C ILE A 110 3.52 8.63 -4.58
N LEU A 111 3.41 7.31 -4.53
CA LEU A 111 4.47 6.44 -4.03
C LEU A 111 5.18 5.78 -5.20
N MET A 112 6.51 5.71 -5.12
CA MET A 112 7.32 5.13 -6.18
C MET A 112 8.61 4.51 -5.63
N GLY A 113 9.24 3.65 -6.42
CA GLY A 113 10.51 3.02 -6.10
C GLY A 113 11.32 2.63 -7.33
N ALA A 114 12.35 1.82 -7.13
CA ALA A 114 13.16 1.26 -8.21
C ALA A 114 13.47 -0.20 -7.92
N MET A 115 13.42 -1.03 -8.95
CA MET A 115 13.81 -2.45 -8.87
C MET A 115 15.32 -2.63 -9.06
N ARG A 116 15.98 -1.74 -9.80
CA ARG A 116 17.43 -1.77 -10.05
C ARG A 116 18.17 -0.68 -9.28
N THR A 117 19.45 -0.92 -8.98
CA THR A 117 20.33 0.08 -8.35
C THR A 117 20.66 1.22 -9.30
N PRO A 118 21.00 2.42 -8.80
CA PRO A 118 21.34 3.56 -9.67
C PRO A 118 22.52 3.28 -10.60
N GLU A 119 23.47 2.43 -10.17
CA GLU A 119 24.64 2.04 -10.95
C GLU A 119 24.36 0.92 -11.97
N ALA A 120 23.17 0.30 -11.95
CA ALA A 120 22.84 -0.79 -12.84
C ALA A 120 22.54 -0.30 -14.27
N ILE A 121 22.95 -1.09 -15.27
CA ILE A 121 22.56 -0.84 -16.66
C ILE A 121 21.03 -0.94 -16.77
N GLY A 122 20.42 0.11 -17.31
CA GLY A 122 18.96 0.22 -17.40
C GLY A 122 18.28 0.39 -16.04
N ALA A 123 18.91 1.12 -15.11
CA ALA A 123 18.27 1.55 -13.86
C ALA A 123 16.94 2.25 -14.12
N ASP A 124 15.91 1.90 -13.36
CA ASP A 124 14.53 2.35 -13.55
C ASP A 124 14.16 3.54 -12.65
N GLY A 125 14.96 3.85 -11.63
CA GLY A 125 14.63 4.86 -10.62
C GLY A 125 14.42 6.28 -11.17
N VAL A 126 15.32 6.75 -12.04
CA VAL A 126 15.21 8.09 -12.64
C VAL A 126 13.96 8.17 -13.53
N ARG A 127 13.68 7.12 -14.31
CA ARG A 127 12.47 7.06 -15.15
C ARG A 127 11.21 7.07 -14.30
N ASN A 128 11.11 6.18 -13.31
CA ASN A 128 9.95 6.10 -12.41
C ASN A 128 9.73 7.44 -11.68
N LEU A 129 10.80 8.13 -11.28
CA LEU A 129 10.71 9.44 -10.62
C LEU A 129 10.16 10.51 -11.57
N TYR A 130 10.69 10.56 -12.79
CA TYR A 130 10.20 11.47 -13.82
C TYR A 130 8.71 11.25 -14.11
N SER A 131 8.31 10.00 -14.30
CA SER A 131 6.92 9.59 -14.53
C SER A 131 6.03 9.95 -13.32
N SER A 132 6.54 9.83 -12.10
CA SER A 132 5.85 10.26 -10.88
C SER A 132 5.64 11.77 -10.83
N ILE A 133 6.61 12.57 -11.29
CA ILE A 133 6.47 14.03 -11.39
C ILE A 133 5.43 14.41 -12.44
N LEU A 134 5.45 13.79 -13.62
CA LEU A 134 4.42 14.00 -14.64
C LEU A 134 3.02 13.65 -14.10
N CYS A 135 2.90 12.51 -13.42
CA CYS A 135 1.66 12.11 -12.76
C CYS A 135 1.21 13.14 -11.71
N ALA A 136 2.11 13.62 -10.86
CA ALA A 136 1.79 14.62 -9.83
C ALA A 136 1.38 15.98 -10.42
N LEU A 137 1.91 16.35 -11.58
CA LEU A 137 1.59 17.59 -12.29
C LEU A 137 0.31 17.52 -13.14
N SER A 138 -0.15 16.31 -13.48
CA SER A 138 -1.31 16.14 -14.34
C SER A 138 -2.59 16.63 -13.63
N PRO A 139 -3.36 17.57 -14.23
CA PRO A 139 -4.63 18.03 -13.66
C PRO A 139 -5.63 16.88 -13.42
N ASN A 140 -5.57 15.86 -14.28
CA ASN A 140 -6.44 14.69 -14.19
C ASN A 140 -6.07 13.76 -13.02
N SER A 141 -4.94 13.97 -12.35
CA SER A 141 -4.54 13.23 -11.15
C SER A 141 -5.22 13.74 -9.87
N LYS A 142 -5.83 14.93 -9.90
CA LYS A 142 -6.56 15.47 -8.76
C LYS A 142 -7.76 14.59 -8.39
N ASN A 143 -8.05 14.54 -7.09
CA ASN A 143 -9.13 13.73 -6.50
C ASN A 143 -9.00 12.22 -6.71
N ARG A 144 -7.82 11.74 -7.13
CA ARG A 144 -7.54 10.30 -7.30
C ARG A 144 -6.86 9.66 -6.10
N GLY A 145 -6.46 10.47 -5.12
CA GLY A 145 -5.88 10.00 -3.87
C GLY A 145 -4.41 9.64 -3.98
N VAL A 146 -4.06 8.57 -3.27
CA VAL A 146 -2.73 7.99 -3.38
C VAL A 146 -2.65 7.15 -4.65
N MET A 147 -1.51 7.21 -5.35
CA MET A 147 -1.22 6.37 -6.51
C MET A 147 0.18 5.77 -6.41
N VAL A 148 0.37 4.59 -6.99
CA VAL A 148 1.71 4.02 -7.20
C VAL A 148 2.11 4.21 -8.66
N VAL A 149 3.29 4.75 -8.90
CA VAL A 149 3.83 4.92 -10.25
C VAL A 149 5.12 4.13 -10.39
N MET A 150 5.07 3.10 -11.23
CA MET A 150 6.18 2.18 -11.49
C MET A 150 6.12 1.75 -12.96
N ASN A 151 7.26 1.71 -13.64
CA ASN A 151 7.36 1.22 -15.02
C ASN A 151 6.33 1.87 -15.97
N ASP A 152 6.20 3.20 -15.88
CA ASP A 152 5.26 4.00 -16.67
C ASP A 152 3.76 3.65 -16.52
N MET A 153 3.41 2.83 -15.53
CA MET A 153 2.04 2.49 -15.16
C MET A 153 1.63 3.20 -13.87
N ILE A 154 0.34 3.57 -13.81
CA ILE A 154 -0.28 4.19 -12.65
C ILE A 154 -1.23 3.17 -12.04
N HIS A 155 -1.08 2.90 -10.75
CA HIS A 155 -1.89 1.93 -10.03
C HIS A 155 -2.63 2.56 -8.85
N ALA A 156 -3.85 2.10 -8.62
CA ALA A 156 -4.59 2.40 -7.40
C ALA A 156 -4.05 1.51 -6.26
N PRO A 157 -3.74 2.06 -5.06
CA PRO A 157 -3.14 1.30 -3.97
C PRO A 157 -3.95 0.08 -3.52
N ARG A 158 -5.27 0.14 -3.59
CA ARG A 158 -6.14 -1.01 -3.28
C ARG A 158 -5.93 -2.21 -4.20
N TRP A 159 -5.46 -2.01 -5.43
CA TRP A 159 -5.28 -3.08 -6.42
C TRP A 159 -3.84 -3.48 -6.63
N VAL A 160 -2.90 -2.54 -6.56
CA VAL A 160 -1.49 -2.79 -6.89
C VAL A 160 -0.86 -3.87 -6.01
N ARG A 161 -0.06 -4.75 -6.60
CA ARG A 161 0.81 -5.68 -5.87
C ARG A 161 2.15 -5.89 -6.56
N LYS A 162 3.18 -6.26 -5.80
CA LYS A 162 4.48 -6.72 -6.28
C LYS A 162 4.40 -8.23 -6.58
N SER A 163 4.31 -8.57 -7.86
CA SER A 163 4.13 -9.93 -8.37
C SER A 163 5.42 -10.73 -8.58
N HIS A 164 6.58 -10.08 -8.60
CA HIS A 164 7.88 -10.67 -8.91
C HIS A 164 9.00 -10.05 -8.06
N SER A 165 9.98 -10.87 -7.69
CA SER A 165 11.14 -10.42 -6.90
C SER A 165 12.16 -9.55 -7.64
N PHE A 166 12.14 -9.48 -8.98
CA PHE A 166 13.23 -8.89 -9.79
C PHE A 166 12.76 -8.19 -11.07
N ALA A 167 11.66 -8.63 -11.69
CA ALA A 167 11.17 -8.03 -12.92
C ALA A 167 10.81 -6.54 -12.73
N LEU A 168 11.07 -5.71 -13.74
CA LEU A 168 10.72 -4.28 -13.71
C LEU A 168 9.19 -4.08 -13.69
N GLU A 169 8.48 -4.89 -14.48
CA GLU A 169 7.02 -4.95 -14.57
C GLU A 169 6.36 -5.69 -13.38
N THR A 170 7.00 -5.69 -12.22
CA THR A 170 6.50 -6.42 -11.05
C THR A 170 5.28 -5.78 -10.39
N PHE A 171 5.06 -4.48 -10.54
CA PHE A 171 3.88 -3.84 -9.96
C PHE A 171 2.73 -3.99 -10.94
N CYS A 172 1.71 -4.76 -10.55
CA CYS A 172 0.52 -5.01 -11.38
C CYS A 172 -0.75 -4.85 -10.56
N SER A 173 -1.86 -4.53 -11.24
CA SER A 173 -3.19 -4.46 -10.64
C SER A 173 -4.13 -5.56 -11.14
N ASP A 174 -3.60 -6.62 -11.74
CA ASP A 174 -4.34 -7.76 -12.29
C ASP A 174 -5.53 -7.33 -13.17
N GLY A 175 -5.21 -6.56 -14.22
CA GLY A 175 -6.20 -6.00 -15.16
C GLY A 175 -6.96 -4.76 -14.65
N LYS A 176 -6.64 -4.26 -13.44
CA LYS A 176 -7.27 -3.08 -12.82
C LYS A 176 -6.31 -1.89 -12.78
N ASP A 177 -5.45 -1.78 -13.79
CA ASP A 177 -4.51 -0.66 -13.91
C ASP A 177 -5.28 0.65 -14.00
N TYR A 178 -4.75 1.69 -13.35
CA TYR A 178 -5.49 2.93 -13.18
C TYR A 178 -5.26 3.88 -14.35
N GLY A 179 -4.03 3.89 -14.85
CA GLY A 179 -3.59 4.74 -15.94
C GLY A 179 -2.20 4.38 -16.45
N PHE A 180 -1.70 5.18 -17.37
CA PHE A 180 -0.42 4.99 -18.04
C PHE A 180 0.26 6.34 -18.27
N ILE A 181 1.55 6.27 -18.56
CA ILE A 181 2.37 7.42 -18.94
C ILE A 181 3.09 7.05 -20.24
N ALA A 182 2.82 7.78 -21.31
CA ALA A 182 3.47 7.56 -22.61
C ALA A 182 3.80 8.90 -23.23
N GLU A 183 5.05 9.08 -23.69
CA GLU A 183 5.52 10.33 -24.33
C GLU A 183 5.15 11.57 -23.51
N ASP A 184 5.45 11.52 -22.21
CA ASP A 184 5.19 12.55 -21.21
C ASP A 184 3.70 12.86 -20.96
N ARG A 185 2.79 12.10 -21.58
CA ARG A 185 1.35 12.21 -21.40
C ARG A 185 0.85 11.23 -20.35
N VAL A 186 0.12 11.77 -19.37
CA VAL A 186 -0.60 11.00 -18.36
C VAL A 186 -2.02 10.70 -18.84
N GLY A 187 -2.39 9.42 -18.88
CA GLY A 187 -3.73 8.95 -19.22
C GLY A 187 -4.32 8.07 -18.12
N TYR A 188 -5.64 8.07 -17.98
CA TYR A 188 -6.38 7.21 -17.03
C TYR A 188 -7.41 6.38 -17.79
N PHE A 189 -7.57 5.11 -17.41
CA PHE A 189 -8.54 4.21 -18.03
C PHE A 189 -9.95 4.36 -17.44
N CYS A 190 -10.06 4.94 -16.24
CA CYS A 190 -11.34 5.13 -15.57
C CYS A 190 -11.42 6.47 -14.84
N LEU A 191 -12.64 6.85 -14.46
CA LEU A 191 -12.90 7.98 -13.56
C LEU A 191 -12.27 7.74 -12.18
N PRO A 192 -12.10 8.79 -11.36
CA PRO A 192 -11.64 8.62 -9.99
C PRO A 192 -12.47 7.58 -9.25
N LEU A 193 -11.81 6.61 -8.62
CA LEU A 193 -12.48 5.55 -7.86
C LEU A 193 -13.18 6.14 -6.64
N LYS A 194 -14.30 5.53 -6.22
CA LYS A 194 -14.92 5.85 -4.93
C LYS A 194 -13.92 5.52 -3.81
N ARG A 195 -13.61 6.49 -2.97
CA ARG A 195 -12.63 6.38 -1.88
C ARG A 195 -13.31 6.61 -0.54
N MET A 196 -12.80 5.95 0.48
CA MET A 196 -13.09 6.22 1.88
C MET A 196 -11.78 6.48 2.59
N THR A 197 -11.71 7.61 3.29
CA THR A 197 -10.59 7.97 4.15
C THR A 197 -11.02 7.83 5.60
N LEU A 198 -10.09 7.40 6.45
CA LEU A 198 -10.24 7.23 7.88
C LEU A 198 -9.50 8.35 8.62
N PRO A 199 -9.90 8.66 9.86
CA PRO A 199 -9.11 9.51 10.74
C PRO A 199 -7.74 8.87 11.02
N ILE A 200 -6.72 9.71 11.23
CA ILE A 200 -5.41 9.24 11.70
C ILE A 200 -5.57 8.79 13.16
N PRO A 201 -5.19 7.55 13.53
CA PRO A 201 -5.36 7.07 14.88
C PRO A 201 -4.45 7.81 15.86
N SER A 202 -4.97 8.06 17.07
CA SER A 202 -4.23 8.70 18.17
C SER A 202 -3.22 7.77 18.86
N SER A 203 -3.40 6.46 18.68
CA SER A 203 -2.52 5.40 19.20
C SER A 203 -2.28 4.34 18.12
N VAL A 204 -1.20 3.60 18.28
CA VAL A 204 -0.75 2.51 17.38
C VAL A 204 -0.54 1.20 18.15
N SER A 205 -1.07 1.12 19.37
CA SER A 205 -0.82 0.02 20.30
C SER A 205 -1.49 -1.29 19.94
N LYS A 206 -2.57 -1.26 19.13
CA LYS A 206 -3.34 -2.45 18.77
C LYS A 206 -2.63 -3.24 17.67
N LYS A 207 -2.51 -4.54 17.88
CA LYS A 207 -1.77 -5.47 17.00
C LYS A 207 -2.72 -6.33 16.20
N VAL A 208 -2.50 -6.38 14.89
CA VAL A 208 -3.26 -7.24 13.97
C VAL A 208 -2.34 -8.28 13.37
N PHE A 209 -2.66 -9.55 13.58
CA PHE A 209 -1.90 -10.66 13.01
C PHE A 209 -2.46 -11.06 11.65
N LEU A 210 -1.58 -11.37 10.70
CA LEU A 210 -1.94 -11.97 9.42
C LEU A 210 -1.37 -13.39 9.42
N TRP A 211 -2.24 -14.38 9.37
CA TRP A 211 -1.87 -15.79 9.28
C TRP A 211 -2.29 -16.35 7.92
N GLU A 212 -1.33 -16.90 7.18
CA GLU A 212 -1.65 -17.63 5.95
C GLU A 212 -1.87 -19.11 6.27
N GLN A 213 -3.03 -19.63 5.87
CA GLN A 213 -3.33 -21.03 6.07
C GLN A 213 -2.64 -21.89 5.01
N THR A 214 -2.04 -22.99 5.46
CA THR A 214 -1.35 -23.96 4.61
C THR A 214 -2.02 -25.33 4.69
N LEU A 215 -1.83 -26.15 3.65
CA LEU A 215 -2.39 -27.51 3.62
C LEU A 215 -1.75 -28.33 4.73
N ASP A 216 -2.57 -28.90 5.62
CA ASP A 216 -2.12 -29.63 6.82
C ASP A 216 -1.18 -28.80 7.71
N GLY A 217 -1.36 -27.47 7.71
CA GLY A 217 -0.59 -26.55 8.52
C GLY A 217 -0.98 -26.58 9.99
N ASP A 218 0.02 -26.45 10.87
CA ASP A 218 -0.20 -26.34 12.31
C ASP A 218 -1.02 -25.08 12.65
N VAL A 219 -2.13 -25.28 13.36
CA VAL A 219 -3.05 -24.24 13.80
C VAL A 219 -2.79 -23.77 15.25
N GLY A 220 -1.82 -24.36 15.96
CA GLY A 220 -1.48 -24.01 17.34
C GLY A 220 -1.00 -22.56 17.49
N VAL A 221 -0.50 -21.94 16.41
CA VAL A 221 -0.20 -20.50 16.39
C VAL A 221 -1.42 -19.63 16.72
N LEU A 222 -2.64 -20.10 16.40
CA LEU A 222 -3.88 -19.37 16.67
C LEU A 222 -4.18 -19.25 18.17
N ASP A 223 -3.73 -20.21 18.97
CA ASP A 223 -3.86 -20.17 20.43
C ASP A 223 -3.02 -19.01 20.99
N TRP A 224 -1.80 -18.82 20.45
CA TRP A 224 -0.99 -17.64 20.77
C TRP A 224 -1.64 -16.34 20.26
N VAL A 225 -2.15 -16.31 19.03
CA VAL A 225 -2.84 -15.14 18.47
C VAL A 225 -3.98 -14.70 19.39
N LYS A 226 -4.84 -15.64 19.81
CA LYS A 226 -5.97 -15.38 20.72
C LYS A 226 -5.54 -14.66 22.01
N SER A 227 -4.36 -15.02 22.54
CA SER A 227 -3.84 -14.46 23.79
C SER A 227 -3.05 -13.16 23.65
N SER A 228 -2.52 -12.86 22.46
CA SER A 228 -1.45 -11.85 22.28
C SER A 228 -1.77 -10.76 21.26
N MET A 229 -2.86 -10.89 20.51
CA MET A 229 -3.23 -10.00 19.41
C MET A 229 -4.62 -9.42 19.63
N ASP A 230 -4.89 -8.25 19.01
CA ASP A 230 -6.17 -7.56 19.13
C ASP A 230 -7.12 -7.85 17.96
N ALA A 231 -6.60 -8.34 16.83
CA ALA A 231 -7.40 -8.78 15.69
C ALA A 231 -6.60 -9.75 14.79
N LEU A 232 -7.33 -10.51 13.97
CA LEU A 232 -6.76 -11.51 13.07
C LEU A 232 -7.27 -11.33 11.63
N VAL A 233 -6.34 -11.47 10.68
CA VAL A 233 -6.64 -11.75 9.28
C VAL A 233 -6.15 -13.15 8.94
N ILE A 234 -7.03 -14.00 8.40
CA ILE A 234 -6.69 -15.32 7.87
C ILE A 234 -6.61 -15.23 6.36
N SER A 235 -5.49 -15.59 5.75
CA SER A 235 -5.40 -15.83 4.31
C SER A 235 -5.77 -17.28 4.02
N GLY A 236 -7.05 -17.50 3.73
CA GLY A 236 -7.68 -18.80 3.56
C GLY A 236 -7.50 -19.38 2.15
N PHE A 237 -7.95 -20.62 1.99
CA PHE A 237 -7.89 -21.37 0.74
C PHE A 237 -8.93 -20.89 -0.28
N GLY A 238 -8.60 -20.98 -1.57
CA GLY A 238 -9.58 -20.81 -2.65
C GLY A 238 -10.36 -19.49 -2.54
N ALA A 239 -11.66 -19.57 -2.32
CA ALA A 239 -12.53 -18.39 -2.17
C ALA A 239 -12.65 -17.91 -0.71
N GLY A 240 -11.63 -18.09 0.13
CA GLY A 240 -11.65 -17.70 1.54
C GLY A 240 -12.23 -18.78 2.46
N HIS A 241 -11.87 -20.04 2.25
CA HIS A 241 -12.24 -21.15 3.13
C HIS A 241 -11.13 -21.48 4.12
N ILE A 242 -11.48 -22.07 5.25
CA ILE A 242 -10.55 -22.50 6.29
C ILE A 242 -10.67 -24.00 6.59
N SER A 243 -9.66 -24.57 7.24
CA SER A 243 -9.65 -25.99 7.60
C SER A 243 -10.60 -26.25 8.77
N LEU A 244 -11.02 -27.49 8.98
CA LEU A 244 -11.84 -27.84 10.15
C LEU A 244 -11.12 -27.49 11.47
N GLN A 245 -9.82 -27.75 11.56
CA GLN A 245 -9.02 -27.46 12.76
C GLN A 245 -8.91 -25.94 13.03
N THR A 246 -8.78 -25.13 11.98
CA THR A 246 -8.82 -23.67 12.07
C THR A 246 -10.20 -23.21 12.49
N ARG A 247 -11.24 -23.81 11.91
CA ARG A 247 -12.63 -23.50 12.20
C ARG A 247 -12.97 -23.77 13.65
N GLU A 248 -12.55 -24.88 14.24
CA GLU A 248 -12.80 -25.20 15.65
C GLU A 248 -12.30 -24.08 16.59
N ARG A 249 -11.13 -23.51 16.31
CA ARG A 249 -10.57 -22.38 17.06
C ARG A 249 -11.26 -21.05 16.76
N LEU A 250 -11.73 -20.86 15.52
CA LEU A 250 -12.37 -19.61 15.08
C LEU A 250 -13.55 -19.20 15.99
N ASN A 251 -14.36 -20.17 16.46
CA ASN A 251 -15.50 -19.90 17.35
C ASN A 251 -15.08 -19.08 18.56
N GLU A 252 -14.01 -19.49 19.22
CA GLU A 252 -13.56 -18.83 20.45
C GLU A 252 -12.83 -17.52 20.17
N MET A 253 -12.31 -17.34 18.95
CA MET A 253 -11.59 -16.12 18.56
C MET A 253 -12.55 -15.00 18.21
N ILE A 254 -13.66 -15.29 17.53
CA ILE A 254 -14.64 -14.26 17.15
C ILE A 254 -15.30 -13.63 18.39
N GLU A 255 -15.42 -14.38 19.48
CA GLU A 255 -15.93 -13.86 20.76
C GLU A 255 -15.02 -12.82 21.41
N CYS A 256 -13.70 -12.84 21.13
CA CYS A 256 -12.73 -11.97 21.79
C CYS A 256 -12.05 -10.94 20.87
N MET A 257 -12.09 -11.13 19.55
CA MET A 257 -11.46 -10.22 18.60
C MET A 257 -12.13 -10.23 17.22
N PRO A 258 -12.01 -9.14 16.45
CA PRO A 258 -12.39 -9.15 15.04
C PRO A 258 -11.54 -10.14 14.24
N VAL A 259 -12.20 -10.96 13.43
CA VAL A 259 -11.55 -11.90 12.50
C VAL A 259 -12.02 -11.60 11.08
N VAL A 260 -11.05 -11.36 10.18
CA VAL A 260 -11.29 -11.21 8.74
C VAL A 260 -10.71 -12.41 8.00
N ILE A 261 -11.49 -13.00 7.10
CA ILE A 261 -11.02 -14.06 6.21
C ILE A 261 -10.85 -13.47 4.82
N ALA A 262 -9.61 -13.50 4.34
CA ALA A 262 -9.24 -13.19 2.98
C ALA A 262 -8.90 -14.46 2.20
N THR A 263 -8.70 -14.35 0.89
CA THR A 263 -8.12 -15.42 0.09
C THR A 263 -6.60 -15.30 -0.04
N ARG A 264 -5.91 -16.44 -0.10
CA ARG A 264 -4.49 -16.53 -0.49
C ARG A 264 -4.27 -16.61 -2.00
N THR A 265 -5.32 -16.67 -2.83
CA THR A 265 -5.20 -16.84 -4.29
C THR A 265 -4.66 -15.62 -5.04
N THR A 266 -4.18 -14.59 -4.32
CA THR A 266 -3.61 -13.32 -4.80
C THR A 266 -4.56 -12.43 -5.59
N GLU A 267 -5.44 -13.01 -6.41
CA GLU A 267 -6.54 -12.37 -7.12
C GLU A 267 -7.85 -13.12 -6.84
N GLY A 268 -8.97 -12.38 -6.98
CA GLY A 268 -10.33 -12.88 -6.83
C GLY A 268 -10.99 -12.38 -5.55
N SER A 269 -12.31 -12.55 -5.47
CA SER A 269 -13.07 -12.27 -4.26
C SER A 269 -13.18 -13.51 -3.39
N THR A 270 -13.33 -13.32 -2.09
CA THR A 270 -13.91 -14.34 -1.22
C THR A 270 -15.34 -14.68 -1.66
N ALA A 271 -15.77 -15.93 -1.46
CA ALA A 271 -17.14 -16.35 -1.72
C ALA A 271 -18.11 -15.68 -0.73
N TYR A 272 -19.38 -15.61 -1.13
CA TYR A 272 -20.44 -14.97 -0.35
C TYR A 272 -21.48 -15.95 0.19
N LYS A 273 -21.82 -17.01 -0.58
CA LYS A 273 -22.96 -17.90 -0.29
C LYS A 273 -22.96 -19.21 -1.09
N THR A 274 -21.80 -19.74 -1.41
CA THR A 274 -21.63 -20.91 -2.29
C THR A 274 -21.60 -22.23 -1.53
N TYR A 275 -20.76 -22.38 -0.51
CA TYR A 275 -20.52 -23.63 0.20
C TYR A 275 -21.02 -23.60 1.64
N GLY A 276 -21.59 -24.71 2.12
CA GLY A 276 -22.18 -24.84 3.46
C GLY A 276 -21.53 -25.88 4.38
N TYR A 277 -20.29 -26.30 4.12
CA TYR A 277 -19.54 -27.21 5.00
C TYR A 277 -18.82 -26.45 6.12
N MET A 278 -18.42 -27.13 7.20
CA MET A 278 -17.68 -26.48 8.30
C MET A 278 -16.34 -25.90 7.81
N GLY A 279 -16.12 -24.60 8.05
CA GLY A 279 -14.97 -23.86 7.54
C GLY A 279 -15.18 -23.23 6.16
N SER A 280 -16.36 -23.38 5.55
CA SER A 280 -16.75 -22.60 4.38
C SER A 280 -17.08 -21.15 4.76
N GLU A 281 -17.19 -20.28 3.76
CA GLU A 281 -17.58 -18.89 3.93
C GLU A 281 -18.95 -18.72 4.60
N ILE A 282 -19.97 -19.53 4.25
CA ILE A 282 -21.30 -19.42 4.87
C ILE A 282 -21.20 -19.71 6.37
N ASP A 283 -20.46 -20.76 6.74
CA ASP A 283 -20.24 -21.12 8.13
C ASP A 283 -19.45 -20.03 8.86
N CYS A 284 -18.35 -19.53 8.28
CA CYS A 284 -17.54 -18.48 8.88
C CYS A 284 -18.31 -17.16 9.08
N ILE A 285 -19.09 -16.73 8.08
CA ILE A 285 -19.96 -15.55 8.18
C ILE A 285 -20.98 -15.75 9.29
N LYS A 286 -21.60 -16.94 9.38
CA LYS A 286 -22.56 -17.26 10.44
C LYS A 286 -21.95 -17.18 11.84
N GLN A 287 -20.66 -17.51 11.99
CA GLN A 287 -19.96 -17.33 13.27
C GLN A 287 -19.63 -15.87 13.58
N GLY A 288 -19.66 -14.97 12.60
CA GLY A 288 -19.32 -13.56 12.76
C GLY A 288 -17.98 -13.15 12.17
N ALA A 289 -17.32 -14.01 11.38
CA ALA A 289 -16.14 -13.58 10.61
C ALA A 289 -16.56 -12.66 9.46
N LEU A 290 -15.72 -11.65 9.18
CA LEU A 290 -15.89 -10.79 8.01
C LEU A 290 -15.12 -11.37 6.82
N MET A 291 -15.71 -11.31 5.63
CA MET A 291 -15.02 -11.72 4.40
C MET A 291 -14.37 -10.50 3.74
N SER A 292 -13.13 -10.63 3.24
CA SER A 292 -12.40 -9.48 2.68
C SER A 292 -12.81 -9.06 1.27
N GLY A 293 -13.71 -9.81 0.63
CA GLY A 293 -14.08 -9.58 -0.78
C GLY A 293 -12.84 -9.66 -1.68
N CYS A 294 -12.69 -8.65 -2.55
CA CYS A 294 -11.54 -8.53 -3.45
C CYS A 294 -10.29 -7.93 -2.79
N LEU A 295 -10.34 -7.57 -1.50
CA LEU A 295 -9.20 -6.97 -0.81
C LEU A 295 -8.22 -8.07 -0.38
N SER A 296 -6.97 -7.98 -0.84
CA SER A 296 -5.92 -8.94 -0.49
C SER A 296 -5.69 -9.01 1.03
N ALA A 297 -5.20 -10.15 1.54
CA ALA A 297 -4.98 -10.35 2.97
C ALA A 297 -4.05 -9.29 3.62
N LYS A 298 -2.99 -8.86 2.91
CA LYS A 298 -2.08 -7.80 3.38
C LYS A 298 -2.81 -6.46 3.58
N LYS A 299 -3.64 -6.07 2.61
CA LYS A 299 -4.41 -4.81 2.66
C LYS A 299 -5.57 -4.91 3.66
N ALA A 300 -6.23 -6.07 3.75
CA ALA A 300 -7.21 -6.33 4.80
C ALA A 300 -6.59 -6.18 6.21
N ARG A 301 -5.35 -6.65 6.42
CA ARG A 301 -4.62 -6.44 7.68
C ARG A 301 -4.42 -4.97 8.00
N ILE A 302 -4.05 -4.16 7.00
CA ILE A 302 -3.81 -2.71 7.18
C ILE A 302 -5.12 -1.96 7.45
N LEU A 303 -6.19 -2.28 6.72
CA LEU A 303 -7.51 -1.71 6.96
C LEU A 303 -8.03 -2.06 8.36
N LEU A 304 -7.94 -3.34 8.74
CA LEU A 304 -8.33 -3.80 10.06
C LEU A 304 -7.51 -3.12 11.16
N TRP A 305 -6.20 -2.99 10.95
CA TRP A 305 -5.31 -2.25 11.86
C TRP A 305 -5.76 -0.79 12.04
N ALA A 306 -6.12 -0.12 10.95
CA ALA A 306 -6.59 1.27 10.97
C ALA A 306 -7.91 1.41 11.74
N ILE A 307 -8.84 0.47 11.55
CA ILE A 307 -10.15 0.44 12.23
C ILE A 307 -9.97 0.23 13.73
N VAL A 308 -9.24 -0.80 14.15
CA VAL A 308 -9.09 -1.14 15.58
C VAL A 308 -8.26 -0.11 16.34
N ASN A 309 -7.25 0.53 15.73
CA ASN A 309 -6.48 1.59 16.37
C ASN A 309 -7.23 2.93 16.47
N ASN A 310 -8.23 3.15 15.61
CA ASN A 310 -9.14 4.28 15.76
C ASN A 310 -10.34 3.99 16.69
N GLY A 311 -10.55 2.73 17.09
CA GLY A 311 -11.73 2.33 17.85
C GLY A 311 -13.03 2.50 17.05
N LEU A 312 -12.98 2.33 15.73
CA LEU A 312 -14.15 2.44 14.84
C LEU A 312 -14.99 1.16 14.90
N ASP A 313 -16.28 1.31 14.56
CA ASP A 313 -17.19 0.18 14.39
C ASP A 313 -16.73 -0.72 13.23
N MET A 314 -16.88 -2.04 13.38
CA MET A 314 -16.48 -3.01 12.36
C MET A 314 -17.28 -2.90 11.06
N GLN A 315 -18.46 -2.27 11.08
CA GLN A 315 -19.20 -1.89 9.88
C GLN A 315 -18.35 -1.05 8.92
N CYS A 316 -17.39 -0.28 9.44
CA CYS A 316 -16.44 0.47 8.62
C CYS A 316 -15.63 -0.42 7.67
N PHE A 317 -15.37 -1.67 8.03
CA PHE A 317 -14.69 -2.61 7.14
C PHE A 317 -15.56 -2.90 5.91
N GLN A 318 -16.85 -3.18 6.11
CA GLN A 318 -17.80 -3.41 5.02
C GLN A 318 -18.01 -2.15 4.18
N ASP A 319 -18.15 -0.98 4.83
CA ASP A 319 -18.30 0.30 4.13
C ASP A 319 -17.09 0.59 3.21
N TYR A 320 -15.88 0.18 3.60
CA TYR A 320 -14.71 0.25 2.73
C TYR A 320 -14.86 -0.66 1.50
N LEU A 321 -15.26 -1.92 1.71
CA LEU A 321 -15.45 -2.88 0.62
C LEU A 321 -16.52 -2.41 -0.37
N ASP A 322 -17.57 -1.75 0.11
CA ASP A 322 -18.62 -1.15 -0.71
C ASP A 322 -18.13 0.04 -1.55
N THR A 323 -16.91 0.55 -1.30
CA THR A 323 -16.25 1.49 -2.21
C THR A 323 -15.50 0.82 -3.35
N MET A 324 -15.32 -0.51 -3.30
CA MET A 324 -14.55 -1.28 -4.29
C MET A 324 -15.43 -1.85 -5.39
N ILE A 325 -16.75 -1.86 -5.21
CA ILE A 325 -17.75 -2.43 -6.12
C ILE A 325 -18.77 -1.32 -6.45
N PHE A 326 -19.24 -1.27 -7.70
CA PHE A 326 -20.24 -0.31 -8.19
C PHE A 326 -21.60 -0.96 -8.35
#